data_AF-A0ABC8DG08-F1
#
_entry.id   AF-A0ABC8DG08-F1
#
_cell.length_a   1.000
_cell.length_b   1.000
_cell.length_c   1.000
_cell.angle_alpha   90.00
_cell.angle_beta   90.00
_cell.angle_gamma   90.00
#
_symmetry.space_group_name_H-M   'P 1'
#
loop_
_entity.id
_entity.type
_entity.pdbx_description
1 polymer ?
#
loop_
_entity_poly.entity_id
_entity_poly.type
_entity_poly.pdbx_seq_one_letter_code
_entity_poly.pdbx_strand_id
1 'polypeptide(L)'
;MSKLQILDKPMTERDVCDYGDSLRMIDGTTYILNGRDCVHTITNMKRPISQCYSNIKNVKNSDGEIVGKRISPNSRLLFTNRAFQPIRKMEQTYKPQKAPRRGQSVRVRNTSGRAKKVSVLLSETGYHNAQTLKTDLLNSGASQVKLYTTSKGIAVVCHPNYILEQLINKAK
;
A
#
# COMPACT_ATOMS: atom_id res chain seq x y z
N MET A 1 4.04 4.10 11.87
CA MET A 1 2.88 4.67 12.60
C MET A 1 1.64 4.54 11.73
N SER A 2 0.68 3.68 12.09
CA SER A 2 -0.58 3.59 11.32
C SER A 2 -1.43 4.85 11.53
N LYS A 3 -2.06 5.32 10.46
CA LYS A 3 -2.90 6.53 10.50
C LYS A 3 -4.12 6.27 11.40
N LEU A 4 -4.37 7.18 12.35
CA LEU A 4 -5.58 7.13 13.18
C LEU A 4 -6.79 7.40 12.29
N GLN A 5 -7.72 6.44 12.26
CA GLN A 5 -8.96 6.53 11.50
C GLN A 5 -10.13 6.63 12.47
N ILE A 6 -10.96 7.64 12.28
CA ILE A 6 -12.22 7.80 13.01
C ILE A 6 -13.28 6.95 12.31
N LEU A 7 -14.00 6.14 13.06
CA LEU A 7 -15.07 5.29 12.58
C LEU A 7 -16.40 6.02 12.72
N ASP A 8 -17.35 5.77 11.83
CA ASP A 8 -18.72 6.31 11.95
C ASP A 8 -19.55 5.48 12.95
N LYS A 9 -19.00 5.30 14.16
CA LYS A 9 -19.64 4.59 15.26
C LYS A 9 -19.58 5.49 16.50
N PRO A 10 -20.74 5.91 17.05
CA PRO A 10 -20.75 6.74 18.26
C PRO A 10 -20.27 5.95 19.47
N MET A 11 -19.53 6.62 20.34
CA MET A 11 -19.02 6.09 21.60
C MET A 11 -19.83 6.68 22.74
N THR A 12 -20.54 5.85 23.50
CA THR A 12 -21.41 6.27 24.62
C THR A 12 -20.64 6.47 25.92
N GLU A 13 -21.28 7.03 26.95
CA GLU A 13 -20.66 7.16 28.29
C GLU A 13 -20.19 5.83 28.88
N ARG A 14 -20.93 4.74 28.65
CA ARG A 14 -20.54 3.40 29.07
C ARG A 14 -19.29 2.94 28.33
N ASP A 15 -19.25 3.13 27.02
CA ASP A 15 -18.08 2.81 26.22
C ASP A 15 -16.84 3.62 26.69
N VAL A 16 -17.02 4.85 27.13
CA VAL A 16 -15.91 5.65 27.70
C VAL A 16 -15.33 4.97 28.94
N CYS A 17 -16.16 4.37 29.79
CA CYS A 17 -15.70 3.62 30.97
C CYS A 17 -15.05 2.29 30.58
N ASP A 18 -15.58 1.60 29.57
CA ASP A 18 -15.17 0.25 29.22
C ASP A 18 -13.84 0.23 28.45
N TYR A 19 -13.57 1.26 27.64
CA TYR A 19 -12.39 1.32 26.76
C TYR A 19 -11.37 2.39 27.15
N GLY A 20 -11.73 3.33 28.03
CA GLY A 20 -10.92 4.50 28.36
C GLY A 20 -10.32 4.45 29.76
N ASP A 21 -9.09 4.96 29.87
CA ASP A 21 -8.41 5.22 31.15
C ASP A 21 -8.15 6.72 31.37
N SER A 22 -7.95 7.49 30.31
CA SER A 22 -7.74 8.93 30.42
C SER A 22 -8.48 9.71 29.34
N LEU A 23 -8.89 10.91 29.71
CA LEU A 23 -9.68 11.82 28.90
C LEU A 23 -8.91 13.11 28.67
N ARG A 24 -9.00 13.62 27.45
CA ARG A 24 -8.62 15.00 27.13
C ARG A 24 -9.88 15.75 26.75
N MET A 25 -10.13 16.85 27.44
CA MET A 25 -11.27 17.72 27.20
C MET A 25 -10.97 18.72 26.07
N ILE A 26 -12.02 19.39 25.57
CA ILE A 26 -11.92 20.39 24.50
C ILE A 26 -11.11 21.61 24.95
N ASP A 27 -11.25 22.03 26.21
CA ASP A 27 -10.47 23.10 26.85
C ASP A 27 -8.98 22.77 27.03
N GLY A 28 -8.59 21.52 26.76
CA GLY A 28 -7.22 21.04 26.87
C GLY A 28 -6.89 20.38 28.21
N THR A 29 -7.79 20.44 29.20
CA THR A 29 -7.61 19.76 30.48
C THR A 29 -7.61 18.24 30.33
N THR A 30 -7.00 17.57 31.30
CA THR A 30 -6.89 16.10 31.31
C THR A 30 -7.51 15.54 32.57
N TYR A 31 -8.24 14.44 32.40
CA TYR A 31 -8.89 13.72 33.49
C TYR A 31 -8.49 12.26 33.41
N ILE A 32 -8.35 11.62 34.57
CA ILE A 32 -8.19 10.18 34.70
C ILE A 32 -9.56 9.59 35.01
N LEU A 33 -9.90 8.48 34.37
CA LEU A 33 -11.11 7.73 34.65
C LEU A 33 -10.91 6.85 35.87
N ASN A 34 -11.84 6.93 36.81
CA ASN A 34 -11.90 6.06 37.98
C ASN A 34 -13.33 5.54 38.12
N GLY A 35 -13.62 4.42 37.45
CA GLY A 35 -14.96 3.89 37.32
C GLY A 35 -15.87 4.83 36.54
N ARG A 36 -16.93 5.34 37.18
CA ARG A 36 -17.89 6.28 36.56
C ARG A 36 -17.55 7.76 36.77
N ASP A 37 -16.42 8.02 37.41
CA ASP A 37 -16.00 9.36 37.76
C ASP A 37 -14.72 9.76 37.03
N CYS A 38 -14.67 11.00 36.58
CA CYS A 38 -13.50 11.67 36.03
C CYS A 38 -12.80 12.45 37.14
N VAL A 39 -11.51 12.21 37.36
CA VAL A 39 -10.69 12.98 38.29
C VAL A 39 -9.76 13.88 37.50
N HIS A 40 -9.84 15.20 37.71
CA HIS A 40 -8.95 16.15 37.06
C HIS A 40 -7.52 15.93 37.55
N THR A 41 -6.55 15.82 36.64
CA THR A 41 -5.15 15.49 36.98
C THR A 41 -4.46 16.51 37.88
N ILE A 42 -4.68 17.81 37.64
CA ILE A 42 -4.03 18.89 38.41
C ILE A 42 -4.77 19.21 39.71
N THR A 43 -6.07 19.44 39.66
CA THR A 43 -6.86 19.90 40.81
C THR A 43 -7.41 18.77 41.68
N ASN A 44 -7.26 17.51 41.26
CA ASN A 44 -7.87 16.32 41.89
C ASN A 44 -9.39 16.41 42.09
N MET A 45 -10.04 17.34 41.38
CA MET A 45 -11.48 17.52 41.46
C MET A 45 -12.16 16.35 40.76
N LYS A 46 -13.06 15.70 41.48
CA LYS A 46 -13.85 14.56 41.01
C LYS A 46 -15.17 15.04 40.42
N ARG A 47 -15.51 14.58 39.22
CA ARG A 47 -16.78 14.87 38.54
C ARG A 47 -17.33 13.60 37.88
N PRO A 48 -18.65 13.38 37.86
CA PRO A 48 -19.23 12.25 37.15
C PRO A 48 -19.03 12.39 35.64
N ILE A 49 -18.85 11.27 34.94
CA ILE A 49 -18.63 11.24 33.48
C ILE A 49 -19.76 11.94 32.72
N SER A 50 -21.01 11.79 33.16
CA SER A 50 -22.18 12.41 32.53
C SER A 50 -22.08 13.94 32.42
N GLN A 51 -21.42 14.60 33.38
CA GLN A 51 -21.18 16.05 33.33
C GLN A 51 -20.04 16.43 32.39
N CYS A 52 -19.07 15.54 32.20
CA CYS A 52 -17.88 15.79 31.39
C CYS A 52 -18.04 15.33 29.94
N TYR A 53 -18.95 14.40 29.66
CA TYR A 53 -19.04 13.65 28.42
C TYR A 53 -19.19 14.55 27.18
N SER A 54 -20.01 15.59 27.26
CA SER A 54 -20.20 16.58 26.20
C SER A 54 -18.88 17.28 25.81
N ASN A 55 -17.98 17.47 26.77
CA ASN A 55 -16.75 18.23 26.62
C ASN A 55 -15.52 17.35 26.31
N ILE A 56 -15.69 16.03 26.18
CA ILE A 56 -14.58 15.12 25.84
C ILE A 56 -14.16 15.35 24.39
N LYS A 57 -12.86 15.62 24.19
CA LYS A 57 -12.22 15.70 22.86
C LYS A 57 -11.66 14.35 22.43
N ASN A 58 -10.87 13.72 23.30
CA ASN A 58 -10.24 12.42 23.05
C ASN A 58 -10.37 11.51 24.28
N VAL A 59 -10.61 10.23 24.04
CA VAL A 59 -10.52 9.14 25.02
C VAL A 59 -9.29 8.32 24.69
N LYS A 60 -8.48 7.98 25.70
CA LYS A 60 -7.30 7.14 25.57
C LYS A 60 -7.39 5.91 26.46
N ASN A 61 -6.81 4.81 26.02
CA ASN A 61 -6.62 3.60 26.83
C ASN A 61 -5.37 3.70 27.72
N SER A 62 -5.08 2.63 28.47
CA SER A 62 -3.88 2.44 29.31
C SER A 62 -2.58 2.68 28.55
N ASP A 63 -2.51 2.22 27.30
CA ASP A 63 -1.35 2.35 26.43
C ASP A 63 -1.17 3.79 25.88
N GLY A 64 -2.11 4.70 26.17
CA GLY A 64 -2.11 6.07 25.70
C GLY A 64 -2.58 6.24 24.25
N GLU A 65 -3.08 5.18 23.61
CA GLU A 65 -3.68 5.21 22.28
C GLU A 65 -5.06 5.88 22.31
N ILE A 66 -5.37 6.71 21.32
CA ILE A 66 -6.66 7.39 21.22
C ILE A 66 -7.70 6.40 20.67
N VAL A 67 -8.57 5.90 21.54
CA VAL A 67 -9.66 4.95 21.23
C VAL A 67 -10.96 5.66 20.87
N GLY A 68 -11.14 6.90 21.32
CA GLY A 68 -12.30 7.73 21.01
C GLY A 68 -11.89 9.15 20.66
N LYS A 69 -12.52 9.75 19.65
CA LYS A 69 -12.20 11.10 19.20
C LYS A 69 -13.44 11.84 18.71
N ARG A 70 -13.53 13.10 19.11
CA ARG A 70 -14.51 14.07 18.62
C ARG A 70 -13.88 14.92 17.51
N ILE A 71 -14.61 15.13 16.41
CA ILE A 71 -14.08 15.87 15.24
C ILE A 71 -14.12 17.38 15.50
N SER A 72 -15.25 17.87 16.02
CA SER A 72 -15.49 19.26 16.41
C SER A 72 -16.20 19.33 17.78
N PRO A 73 -16.13 20.46 18.51
CA PRO A 73 -16.69 20.57 19.87
C PRO A 73 -18.13 20.08 20.02
N ASN A 74 -18.98 20.33 19.01
CA ASN A 74 -20.41 19.99 19.04
C ASN A 74 -20.75 18.69 18.28
N SER A 75 -19.77 18.04 17.64
CA SER A 75 -19.98 16.75 16.97
C SER A 75 -20.05 15.60 17.98
N ARG A 76 -20.57 14.43 17.61
CA ARG A 76 -20.62 13.26 18.50
C ARG A 76 -19.20 12.71 18.77
N LEU A 77 -19.01 12.09 19.93
CA LEU A 77 -17.80 11.32 20.21
C LEU A 77 -17.86 10.02 19.42
N LEU A 78 -16.81 9.74 18.64
CA LEU A 78 -16.76 8.59 17.74
C LEU A 78 -15.61 7.67 18.12
N PHE A 79 -15.78 6.37 17.90
CA PHE A 79 -14.70 5.40 18.05
C PHE A 79 -13.61 5.59 16.99
N THR A 80 -12.40 5.19 17.32
CA THR A 80 -11.30 5.07 16.36
C THR A 80 -11.01 3.60 16.06
N ASN A 81 -10.23 3.35 15.00
CA ASN A 81 -9.72 2.03 14.68
C ASN A 81 -8.90 1.37 15.81
N ARG A 82 -8.41 2.14 16.78
CA ARG A 82 -7.64 1.63 17.92
C ARG A 82 -8.51 1.02 19.02
N ALA A 83 -9.78 1.42 19.13
CA ALA A 83 -10.72 0.80 20.08
C ALA A 83 -11.00 -0.67 19.74
N PHE A 84 -11.00 -0.99 18.44
CA PHE A 84 -11.21 -2.32 17.92
C PHE A 84 -9.90 -2.83 17.29
N GLN A 85 -8.82 -2.88 18.07
CA GLN A 85 -7.73 -3.74 17.62
C GLN A 85 -8.34 -5.13 17.45
N PRO A 86 -8.21 -5.78 16.28
CA PRO A 86 -8.67 -7.14 16.16
C PRO A 86 -7.98 -7.91 17.28
N ILE A 87 -8.76 -8.62 18.11
CA ILE A 87 -8.23 -9.71 18.93
C ILE A 87 -7.29 -10.41 17.97
N ARG A 88 -5.97 -10.37 18.23
CA ARG A 88 -5.00 -11.08 17.39
C ARG A 88 -5.55 -12.49 17.42
N LYS A 89 -6.21 -12.92 16.34
CA LYS A 89 -6.65 -14.30 16.22
C LYS A 89 -5.34 -15.02 16.32
N MET A 90 -5.10 -15.62 17.49
CA MET A 90 -3.96 -16.47 17.69
C MET A 90 -4.24 -17.57 16.68
N GLU A 91 -3.66 -17.46 15.50
CA GLU A 91 -3.75 -18.49 14.49
C GLU A 91 -3.05 -19.67 15.15
N GLN A 92 -3.81 -20.49 15.86
CA GLN A 92 -3.40 -21.83 16.21
C GLN A 92 -3.15 -22.49 14.87
N THR A 93 -1.90 -22.42 14.44
CA THR A 93 -1.48 -22.97 13.17
C THR A 93 -1.40 -24.46 13.40
N TYR A 94 -2.56 -25.13 13.50
CA TYR A 94 -2.61 -26.55 13.32
C TYR A 94 -2.22 -26.79 11.87
N LYS A 95 -0.96 -27.17 11.66
CA LYS A 95 -0.48 -27.63 10.36
C LYS A 95 -0.79 -29.13 10.31
N PRO A 96 -1.86 -29.58 9.61
CA PRO A 96 -2.05 -31.00 9.39
C PRO A 96 -0.81 -31.56 8.68
N GLN A 97 -0.33 -32.71 9.13
CA GLN A 97 0.78 -33.39 8.45
C GLN A 97 0.34 -33.70 7.02
N LYS A 98 1.07 -33.17 6.04
CA LYS A 98 0.79 -33.38 4.62
C LYS A 98 0.90 -34.87 4.32
N ALA A 99 -0.22 -35.49 3.92
CA ALA A 99 -0.19 -36.82 3.33
C ALA A 99 0.77 -36.84 2.12
N PRO A 100 1.56 -37.92 1.93
CA PRO A 100 2.47 -38.01 0.80
C PRO A 100 1.67 -37.93 -0.50
N ARG A 101 1.98 -36.91 -1.32
CA ARG A 101 1.32 -36.71 -2.61
C ARG A 101 1.69 -37.86 -3.54
N ARG A 102 0.71 -38.65 -3.99
CA ARG A 102 0.87 -39.46 -5.21
C ARG A 102 1.30 -38.54 -6.35
N GLY A 103 2.34 -38.93 -7.07
CA GLY A 103 3.06 -38.10 -8.03
C GLY A 103 2.13 -37.28 -8.93
N GLN A 104 2.08 -35.98 -8.70
CA GLN A 104 1.43 -35.07 -9.62
C GLN A 104 2.32 -34.92 -10.85
N SER A 105 1.82 -35.33 -12.01
CA SER A 105 2.43 -34.97 -13.29
C SER A 105 2.57 -33.45 -13.34
N VAL A 106 3.81 -32.98 -13.43
CA VAL A 106 4.12 -31.55 -13.55
C VAL A 106 3.50 -31.06 -14.85
N ARG A 107 2.40 -30.30 -14.77
CA ARG A 107 1.89 -29.58 -15.94
C ARG A 107 2.95 -28.57 -16.35
N VAL A 108 3.47 -28.73 -17.57
CA VAL A 108 4.41 -27.79 -18.19
C VAL A 108 3.77 -26.40 -18.16
N ARG A 109 4.43 -25.48 -17.48
CA ARG A 109 3.97 -24.10 -17.33
C ARG A 109 4.15 -23.42 -18.68
N ASN A 110 3.08 -23.25 -19.45
CA ASN A 110 3.11 -22.42 -20.65
C ASN A 110 3.37 -20.97 -20.24
N THR A 111 4.64 -20.57 -20.20
CA THR A 111 5.01 -19.16 -20.18
C THR A 111 4.71 -18.59 -21.57
N SER A 112 3.57 -17.93 -21.72
CA SER A 112 3.34 -16.97 -22.80
C SER A 112 4.22 -15.73 -22.54
N GLY A 113 5.54 -15.93 -22.59
CA GLY A 113 6.49 -14.84 -22.70
C GLY A 113 6.27 -14.19 -24.05
N ARG A 114 5.66 -13.00 -24.05
CA ARG A 114 5.67 -12.10 -25.21
C ARG A 114 7.05 -12.14 -25.83
N ALA A 115 7.16 -12.62 -27.07
CA ALA A 115 8.43 -12.77 -27.76
C ALA A 115 9.22 -11.46 -27.63
N LYS A 116 10.41 -11.54 -27.02
CA LYS A 116 11.34 -10.41 -26.98
C LYS A 116 11.58 -10.03 -28.44
N LYS A 117 11.14 -8.85 -28.85
CA LYS A 117 11.49 -8.34 -30.18
C LYS A 117 13.01 -8.33 -30.23
N VAL A 118 13.58 -9.09 -31.17
CA VAL A 118 15.03 -9.15 -31.39
C VAL A 118 15.45 -7.74 -31.79
N SER A 119 16.10 -7.04 -30.87
CA SER A 119 16.62 -5.70 -31.10
C SER A 119 18.12 -5.81 -31.32
N VAL A 120 18.61 -5.26 -32.42
CA VAL A 120 20.05 -5.20 -32.73
C VAL A 120 20.56 -3.81 -32.37
N LEU A 121 21.76 -3.70 -31.81
CA LEU A 121 22.35 -2.40 -31.52
C LEU A 121 22.85 -1.73 -32.79
N LEU A 122 22.74 -0.40 -32.88
CA LEU A 122 23.25 0.38 -34.02
C LEU A 122 24.76 0.16 -34.26
N SER A 123 25.52 -0.08 -33.20
CA SER A 123 26.94 -0.42 -33.29
C SER A 123 27.20 -1.75 -34.02
N GLU A 124 26.24 -2.68 -34.00
CA GLU A 124 26.37 -4.00 -34.62
C GLU A 124 25.96 -3.97 -36.10
N THR A 125 25.25 -2.93 -36.55
CA THR A 125 24.79 -2.81 -37.93
C THR A 125 25.82 -2.16 -38.86
N GLY A 126 26.92 -1.59 -38.33
CA GLY A 126 27.94 -0.89 -39.13
C GLY A 126 27.54 0.52 -39.59
N TYR A 127 26.42 1.05 -39.10
CA TYR A 127 25.92 2.39 -39.44
C TYR A 127 26.27 3.40 -38.35
N HIS A 128 26.75 4.58 -38.74
CA HIS A 128 27.06 5.65 -37.79
C HIS A 128 25.84 6.50 -37.41
N ASN A 129 24.84 6.59 -38.29
CA ASN A 129 23.67 7.43 -38.06
C ASN A 129 22.37 6.59 -38.06
N ALA A 130 21.61 6.69 -36.97
CA ALA A 130 20.35 5.97 -36.80
C ALA A 130 19.28 6.38 -37.83
N GLN A 131 19.31 7.62 -38.32
CA GLN A 131 18.36 8.09 -39.33
C GLN A 131 18.62 7.46 -40.70
N THR A 132 19.89 7.35 -41.10
CA THR A 132 20.29 6.72 -42.37
C THR A 132 19.92 5.23 -42.40
N LEU A 133 20.13 4.53 -41.29
CA LEU A 133 19.71 3.13 -41.17
C LEU A 133 18.18 2.99 -41.26
N LYS A 134 17.43 3.91 -40.64
CA LYS A 134 15.97 3.90 -40.71
C LYS A 134 15.47 4.08 -42.14
N THR A 135 16.05 5.00 -42.92
CA THR A 135 15.68 5.19 -44.32
C THR A 135 16.01 3.96 -45.16
N ASP A 136 17.18 3.37 -44.98
CA ASP A 136 17.60 2.19 -45.74
C ASP A 136 16.73 0.96 -45.46
N LEU A 137 16.35 0.75 -44.19
CA LEU A 137 15.44 -0.33 -43.81
C LEU A 137 14.04 -0.14 -44.41
N LEU A 138 13.52 1.08 -44.42
CA LEU A 138 12.23 1.40 -45.06
C LEU A 138 12.29 1.19 -46.57
N ASN A 139 13.37 1.63 -47.22
CA ASN A 139 13.62 1.42 -48.65
C ASN A 139 13.77 -0.07 -49.00
N SER A 140 14.32 -0.86 -48.08
CA SER A 140 14.47 -2.32 -48.21
C SER A 140 13.18 -3.11 -47.96
N GLY A 141 12.05 -2.42 -47.73
CA GLY A 141 10.72 -3.02 -47.59
C GLY A 141 10.28 -3.26 -46.14
N ALA A 142 10.93 -2.65 -45.14
CA ALA A 142 10.46 -2.72 -43.77
C ALA A 142 9.12 -1.97 -43.60
N SER A 143 8.13 -2.62 -43.01
CA SER A 143 6.84 -1.98 -42.71
C SER A 143 6.93 -1.09 -41.48
N GLN A 144 7.77 -1.44 -40.50
CA GLN A 144 7.95 -0.65 -39.28
C GLN A 144 9.40 -0.70 -38.79
N VAL A 145 9.94 0.47 -38.46
CA VAL A 145 11.26 0.60 -37.83
C VAL A 145 11.12 1.43 -36.56
N LYS A 146 11.53 0.87 -35.43
CA LYS A 146 11.51 1.51 -34.11
C LYS A 146 12.92 1.59 -33.55
N LEU A 147 13.26 2.76 -33.02
CA LEU A 147 14.54 3.05 -32.39
C LEU A 147 14.29 3.29 -30.91
N TYR A 148 15.03 2.60 -30.06
CA TYR A 148 14.95 2.73 -28.60
C TYR A 148 16.32 3.12 -28.05
N THR A 149 16.35 4.10 -27.16
CA THR A 149 17.55 4.39 -26.38
C THR A 149 17.63 3.41 -25.21
N THR A 150 18.73 2.68 -25.11
CA THR A 150 18.99 1.73 -24.02
C THR A 150 20.30 2.08 -23.32
N SER A 151 20.55 1.50 -22.15
CA SER A 151 21.82 1.70 -21.42
C SER A 151 23.06 1.25 -22.21
N LYS A 152 22.89 0.38 -23.22
CA LYS A 152 23.97 -0.12 -24.08
C LYS A 152 24.13 0.67 -25.39
N GLY A 153 23.22 1.60 -25.69
CA GLY A 153 23.18 2.34 -26.95
C GLY A 153 21.81 2.33 -27.61
N ILE A 154 21.77 2.71 -28.89
CA ILE A 154 20.52 2.75 -29.68
C ILE A 154 20.21 1.36 -30.20
N ALA A 155 19.06 0.82 -29.80
CA ALA A 155 18.56 -0.47 -30.24
C ALA A 155 17.54 -0.29 -31.36
N VAL A 156 17.71 -1.03 -32.45
CA VAL A 156 16.88 -0.99 -33.64
C VAL A 156 16.02 -2.24 -33.72
N VAL A 157 14.73 -2.02 -33.94
CA VAL A 157 13.74 -3.08 -34.13
C VAL A 157 13.01 -2.83 -35.44
N CYS A 158 13.10 -3.79 -36.35
CA CYS A 158 12.48 -3.75 -37.66
C CYS A 158 11.38 -4.81 -37.75
N HIS A 159 10.31 -4.55 -38.50
CA HIS A 159 9.35 -5.56 -38.93
C HIS A 159 9.18 -5.49 -40.45
N PRO A 160 9.28 -6.61 -41.18
CA PRO A 160 9.72 -7.93 -40.70
C PRO A 160 11.20 -7.99 -40.30
N ASN A 161 11.55 -8.89 -39.38
CA ASN A 161 12.89 -8.95 -38.76
C ASN A 161 13.99 -9.39 -39.75
N TYR A 162 13.65 -10.24 -40.73
CA TYR A 162 14.63 -10.79 -41.68
C TYR A 162 15.33 -9.72 -42.51
N ILE A 163 14.70 -8.55 -42.73
CA ILE A 163 15.29 -7.44 -43.48
C ILE A 163 16.50 -6.88 -42.74
N LEU A 164 16.38 -6.73 -41.42
CA LEU A 164 17.47 -6.26 -40.58
C LEU A 164 18.61 -7.30 -40.55
N GLU A 165 18.29 -8.58 -40.47
CA GLU A 165 19.28 -9.67 -40.52
C GLU A 165 20.00 -9.74 -41.88
N GLN A 166 19.28 -9.59 -42.99
CA GLN A 166 19.88 -9.51 -44.32
C GLN A 166 20.84 -8.32 -44.46
N LEU A 167 20.49 -7.17 -43.88
CA LEU A 167 21.32 -5.97 -43.92
C LEU A 167 22.60 -6.18 -43.10
N ILE A 168 22.49 -6.75 -41.91
CA ILE A 168 23.65 -7.09 -41.06
C ILE A 168 24.55 -8.12 -41.72
N ASN A 169 23.98 -9.16 -42.35
CA ASN A 169 24.73 -10.21 -43.03
C ASN A 169 25.43 -9.71 -44.31
N LYS A 170 24.95 -8.64 -44.94
CA LYS A 170 25.64 -7.97 -46.06
C LYS A 170 26.80 -7.08 -45.60
N ALA A 171 26.74 -6.59 -44.35
CA ALA A 171 27.73 -5.66 -43.80
C ALA A 171 28.91 -6.37 -43.11
N LYS A 172 28.81 -7.68 -42.86
CA LYS A 172 29.89 -8.55 -42.39
C LYS A 172 30.66 -9.14 -43.56
#